data_AF-A0A0N8K9G1-F1
#
_entry.id   AF-A0A0N8K9G1-F1
#
_cell.length_a   1.000
_cell.length_b   1.000
_cell.length_c   1.000
_cell.angle_alpha   90.00
_cell.angle_beta   90.00
_cell.angle_gamma   90.00
#
_symmetry.space_group_name_H-M   'P 1'
#
loop_
_entity.id
_entity.type
_entity.pdbx_description
1 polymer ?
#
loop_
_entity_poly.entity_id
_entity_poly.type
_entity_poly.pdbx_seq_one_letter_code
_entity_poly.pdbx_strand_id
1 'polypeptide(L)'
;MKKLLLQSVVLLALTAFGQSLHAQNVINVTDASINAGDKVYWTSDNVYVLQGMVFVEDGAELWIDPGTVIKGAEGDGNNASGLVISQGGKIFAEGTASNPIIFTSVLDDMTGQL
;
A
#
# COMPACT_ATOMS: atom_id res chain seq x y z
N MET A 1 34.21 -36.09 32.55
CA MET A 1 33.41 -35.69 31.36
C MET A 1 32.89 -34.29 31.61
N LYS A 2 33.22 -33.36 30.70
CA LYS A 2 33.05 -31.91 30.83
C LYS A 2 31.56 -31.54 30.79
N LYS A 3 31.07 -30.74 31.74
CA LYS A 3 29.89 -29.88 31.51
C LYS A 3 30.29 -28.47 31.96
N LEU A 4 30.58 -27.64 30.97
CA LEU A 4 30.90 -26.23 31.11
C LEU A 4 29.69 -25.46 31.65
N LEU A 5 29.98 -24.51 32.53
CA LEU A 5 29.10 -23.44 32.98
C LEU A 5 28.76 -22.52 31.79
N LEU A 6 27.48 -22.29 31.50
CA LEU A 6 27.05 -21.25 30.56
C LEU A 6 26.54 -20.04 31.32
N GLN A 7 27.12 -18.90 30.98
CA GLN A 7 27.05 -17.64 31.69
C GLN A 7 25.67 -16.98 31.59
N SER A 8 25.24 -16.46 32.73
CA SER A 8 24.14 -15.54 32.94
C SER A 8 24.40 -14.18 32.27
N VAL A 9 23.81 -13.91 31.11
CA VAL A 9 23.45 -12.56 30.63
C VAL A 9 22.29 -12.70 29.63
N VAL A 10 21.05 -12.43 30.05
CA VAL A 10 19.97 -12.07 29.12
C VAL A 10 19.58 -10.65 29.49
N LEU A 11 20.24 -9.68 28.86
CA LEU A 11 19.90 -8.27 28.91
C LEU A 11 19.89 -7.69 27.50
N LEU A 12 18.72 -7.18 27.11
CA LEU A 12 18.39 -6.25 26.03
C LEU A 12 18.76 -6.62 24.58
N ALA A 13 17.72 -6.88 23.80
CA ALA A 13 17.50 -6.14 22.56
C ALA A 13 16.02 -5.78 22.49
N LEU A 14 15.65 -4.67 23.14
CA LEU A 14 14.57 -3.84 22.61
C LEU A 14 15.14 -3.33 21.28
N THR A 15 14.98 -4.10 20.20
CA THR A 15 15.17 -3.54 18.87
C THR A 15 14.08 -2.50 18.76
N ALA A 16 14.43 -1.25 19.06
CA ALA A 16 13.84 -0.14 18.36
C ALA A 16 13.91 -0.54 16.89
N PHE A 17 12.78 -0.99 16.34
CA PHE A 17 12.52 -0.80 14.93
C PHE A 17 12.60 0.71 14.78
N GLY A 18 13.81 1.20 14.49
CA GLY A 18 14.01 2.55 14.03
C GLY A 18 13.22 2.60 12.75
N GLN A 19 11.98 3.05 12.83
CA GLN A 19 11.25 3.48 11.66
C GLN A 19 12.06 4.67 11.16
N SER A 20 12.90 4.40 10.16
CA SER A 20 13.42 5.46 9.31
C SER A 20 12.19 6.22 8.82
N LEU A 21 12.12 7.51 9.14
CA LEU A 21 11.22 8.45 8.48
C LEU A 21 11.71 8.57 7.03
N HIS A 22 11.50 7.53 6.23
CA HIS A 22 11.62 7.66 4.79
C HIS A 22 10.30 8.23 4.28
N ALA A 23 10.42 9.30 3.48
CA ALA A 23 9.32 9.74 2.65
C ALA A 23 8.83 8.52 1.86
N GLN A 24 7.52 8.26 1.90
CA GLN A 24 6.91 7.17 1.16
C GLN A 24 7.29 7.30 -0.32
N ASN A 25 7.65 6.19 -0.95
CA ASN A 25 7.97 6.21 -2.37
C ASN A 25 6.68 6.38 -3.18
N VAL A 26 6.75 7.14 -4.27
CA VAL A 26 5.61 7.35 -5.17
C VAL A 26 5.65 6.32 -6.29
N ILE A 27 4.61 5.50 -6.38
CA ILE A 27 4.42 4.50 -7.43
C ILE A 27 3.34 4.99 -8.38
N ASN A 28 3.71 5.27 -9.63
CA ASN A 28 2.74 5.55 -10.68
C ASN A 28 2.12 4.24 -11.18
N VAL A 29 0.80 4.14 -11.09
CA VAL A 29 0.02 2.98 -11.52
C VAL A 29 -0.75 3.35 -12.78
N THR A 30 -0.58 2.56 -13.82
CA THR A 30 -1.27 2.70 -15.11
C THR A 30 -2.14 1.47 -15.36
N ASP A 31 -2.94 1.51 -16.43
CA ASP A 31 -3.72 0.35 -16.90
C ASP A 31 -2.87 -0.93 -17.07
N ALA A 32 -1.62 -0.80 -17.52
CA ALA A 32 -0.71 -1.94 -17.69
C ALA A 32 -0.18 -2.55 -16.37
N SER A 33 -0.53 -1.98 -15.21
CA SER A 33 0.04 -2.35 -13.91
C SER A 33 -0.65 -3.53 -13.23
N ILE A 34 -1.88 -3.86 -13.63
CA ILE A 34 -2.67 -4.96 -13.04
C ILE A 34 -3.38 -5.72 -14.17
N ASN A 35 -2.79 -6.81 -14.64
CA ASN A 35 -3.33 -7.60 -15.75
C ASN A 35 -4.17 -8.77 -15.22
N ALA A 36 -4.91 -9.42 -16.14
CA ALA A 36 -5.74 -10.56 -15.81
C ALA A 36 -4.94 -11.68 -15.12
N GLY A 37 -5.46 -12.17 -13.99
CA GLY A 37 -4.82 -13.22 -13.18
C GLY A 37 -3.64 -12.77 -12.30
N ASP A 38 -3.26 -11.49 -12.33
CA ASP A 38 -2.14 -10.99 -11.53
C ASP A 38 -2.46 -11.01 -10.03
N LYS A 39 -1.41 -11.09 -9.20
CA LYS A 39 -1.48 -10.81 -7.77
C LYS A 39 -0.62 -9.60 -7.47
N VAL A 40 -1.25 -8.51 -7.07
CA VAL A 40 -0.61 -7.21 -6.84
C VAL A 40 -0.78 -6.81 -5.39
N TYR A 41 0.30 -6.29 -4.80
CA TYR A 41 0.36 -5.90 -3.39
C TYR A 41 0.74 -4.43 -3.28
N TRP A 42 -0.15 -3.65 -2.67
CA TRP A 42 0.08 -2.26 -2.33
C TRP A 42 0.37 -2.13 -0.84
N THR A 43 1.56 -1.64 -0.50
CA THR A 43 2.04 -1.56 0.89
C THR A 43 1.91 -0.16 1.46
N SER A 44 1.90 -0.02 2.78
CA SER A 44 1.81 1.29 3.47
C SER A 44 3.07 2.14 3.36
N ASP A 45 4.18 1.57 2.87
CA ASP A 45 5.45 2.26 2.67
C ASP A 45 5.46 3.12 1.38
N ASN A 46 4.43 3.00 0.55
CA ASN A 46 4.30 3.67 -0.74
C ASN A 46 3.03 4.54 -0.79
N VAL A 47 3.08 5.57 -1.63
CA VAL A 47 1.89 6.26 -2.15
C VAL A 47 1.68 5.80 -3.60
N TYR A 48 0.49 5.29 -3.89
CA TYR A 48 0.12 4.86 -5.24
C TYR A 48 -0.63 5.97 -5.95
N VAL A 49 -0.18 6.36 -7.14
CA VAL A 49 -0.83 7.41 -7.95
C VAL A 49 -1.39 6.78 -9.20
N LEU A 50 -2.72 6.76 -9.32
CA LEU A 50 -3.45 6.27 -10.49
C LEU A 50 -3.31 7.28 -11.62
N GLN A 51 -2.68 6.87 -12.71
CA GLN A 51 -2.45 7.66 -13.92
C GLN A 51 -3.54 7.30 -14.95
N GLY A 52 -4.72 7.90 -14.79
CA GLY A 52 -5.92 7.53 -15.54
C GLY A 52 -6.69 6.38 -14.89
N MET A 53 -7.56 5.73 -15.67
CA MET A 53 -8.34 4.58 -15.22
C MET A 53 -7.43 3.33 -15.16
N VAL A 54 -7.39 2.70 -13.99
CA VAL A 54 -6.64 1.46 -13.73
C VAL A 54 -7.66 0.37 -13.44
N PHE A 55 -7.56 -0.75 -14.16
CA PHE A 55 -8.49 -1.87 -14.04
C PHE A 55 -7.84 -3.02 -13.30
N VAL A 56 -8.52 -3.55 -12.28
CA VAL A 56 -8.22 -4.86 -11.69
C VAL A 56 -8.98 -5.88 -12.53
N GLU A 57 -8.26 -6.46 -13.49
CA GLU A 57 -8.82 -7.31 -14.54
C GLU A 57 -9.32 -8.67 -14.04
N ASP A 58 -9.98 -9.43 -14.91
CA ASP A 58 -10.53 -10.76 -14.59
C ASP A 58 -9.48 -11.68 -13.95
N GLY A 59 -9.86 -12.30 -12.83
CA GLY A 59 -9.00 -13.18 -12.04
C GLY A 59 -7.86 -12.49 -11.29
N ALA A 60 -7.66 -11.18 -11.47
CA ALA A 60 -6.62 -10.44 -10.75
C ALA A 60 -7.01 -10.20 -9.28
N GLU A 61 -6.02 -10.17 -8.40
CA GLU A 61 -6.17 -9.93 -6.96
C GLU A 61 -5.30 -8.74 -6.55
N LEU A 62 -5.94 -7.65 -6.14
CA LEU A 62 -5.28 -6.49 -5.54
C LEU A 62 -5.40 -6.54 -4.02
N TRP A 63 -4.27 -6.65 -3.34
CA TRP A 63 -4.15 -6.62 -1.88
C TRP A 63 -3.60 -5.27 -1.44
N ILE A 64 -4.30 -4.58 -0.54
CA ILE A 64 -3.92 -3.25 -0.05
C ILE A 64 -3.74 -3.34 1.47
N ASP A 65 -2.53 -3.03 1.93
CA ASP A 65 -2.21 -3.00 3.35
C ASP A 65 -2.95 -1.84 4.07
N PRO A 66 -3.33 -2.02 5.35
CA PRO A 66 -3.83 -0.93 6.17
C PRO A 66 -2.84 0.24 6.23
N GLY A 67 -3.32 1.48 6.16
CA GLY A 67 -2.47 2.67 6.16
C GLY A 67 -1.95 3.11 4.77
N THR A 68 -2.25 2.37 3.71
CA THR A 68 -1.87 2.76 2.34
C THR A 68 -2.67 3.98 1.85
N VAL A 69 -1.98 4.90 1.19
CA VAL A 69 -2.56 6.06 0.50
C VAL A 69 -2.55 5.83 -1.01
N ILE A 70 -3.72 6.00 -1.62
CA ILE A 70 -3.94 5.92 -3.06
C ILE A 70 -4.49 7.26 -3.53
N LYS A 71 -3.88 7.83 -4.59
CA LYS A 71 -4.24 9.12 -5.15
C LYS A 71 -4.64 8.98 -6.61
N GLY A 72 -5.72 9.63 -7.02
CA GLY A 72 -5.99 9.89 -8.43
C GLY A 72 -5.16 11.06 -8.95
N ALA A 73 -4.50 10.90 -10.10
CA ALA A 73 -3.93 12.03 -10.83
C ALA A 73 -5.04 12.96 -11.36
N GLU A 74 -4.68 14.21 -11.64
CA GLU A 74 -5.60 15.17 -12.26
C GLU A 74 -6.14 14.66 -13.59
N GLY A 75 -7.41 14.97 -13.86
CA GLY A 75 -8.08 14.60 -15.10
C GLY A 75 -9.60 14.69 -14.98
N ASP A 76 -10.27 14.87 -16.12
CA ASP A 76 -11.73 14.98 -16.23
C ASP A 76 -12.27 14.19 -17.42
N GLY A 77 -13.57 13.88 -17.39
CA GLY A 77 -14.24 13.13 -18.47
C GLY A 77 -13.51 11.84 -18.83
N ASN A 78 -13.04 11.74 -20.07
CA ASN A 78 -12.31 10.57 -20.58
C ASN A 78 -10.88 10.46 -20.05
N ASN A 79 -10.33 11.51 -19.44
CA ASN A 79 -9.00 11.55 -18.84
C ASN A 79 -9.04 11.41 -17.32
N ALA A 80 -10.21 11.17 -16.72
CA ALA A 80 -10.34 10.99 -15.27
C ALA A 80 -9.50 9.80 -14.77
N SER A 81 -9.02 9.90 -13.53
CA SER A 81 -8.29 8.83 -12.86
C SER A 81 -9.18 8.07 -11.88
N GLY A 82 -9.00 6.75 -11.80
CA GLY A 82 -9.80 5.91 -10.91
C GLY A 82 -9.35 4.46 -10.91
N LEU A 83 -9.72 3.74 -9.85
CA LEU A 83 -9.52 2.29 -9.74
C LEU A 83 -10.85 1.60 -10.03
N VAL A 84 -10.86 0.70 -11.00
CA VAL A 84 -12.04 -0.08 -11.39
C VAL A 84 -11.78 -1.54 -11.12
N ILE A 85 -12.72 -2.18 -10.42
CA ILE A 85 -12.68 -3.63 -10.25
C ILE A 85 -13.58 -4.23 -11.33
N SER A 86 -12.97 -4.81 -12.36
CA SER A 86 -13.67 -5.49 -13.46
C SER A 86 -14.33 -6.78 -12.97
N GLN A 87 -15.26 -7.33 -13.75
CA GLN A 87 -15.88 -8.61 -13.42
C GLN A 87 -14.81 -9.69 -13.26
N GLY A 88 -14.84 -10.41 -12.13
CA GLY A 88 -13.88 -11.47 -11.80
C GLY A 88 -12.60 -10.99 -11.13
N GLY A 89 -12.29 -9.69 -11.21
CA GLY A 89 -11.24 -9.05 -10.41
C GLY A 89 -11.65 -8.96 -8.93
N LYS A 90 -10.65 -8.91 -8.05
CA LYS A 90 -10.85 -8.86 -6.60
C LYS A 90 -9.98 -7.79 -5.96
N ILE A 91 -10.54 -7.13 -4.94
CA ILE A 91 -9.83 -6.21 -4.06
C ILE A 91 -9.93 -6.71 -2.62
N PHE A 92 -8.81 -6.70 -1.90
CA PHE A 92 -8.69 -7.01 -0.49
C PHE A 92 -8.11 -5.78 0.22
N ALA A 93 -8.96 -4.98 0.84
CA ALA A 93 -8.62 -3.67 1.40
C ALA A 93 -9.26 -3.50 2.79
N GLU A 94 -8.67 -4.14 3.80
CA GLU A 94 -9.20 -4.21 5.17
C GLU A 94 -8.49 -3.19 6.09
N GLY A 95 -8.70 -1.90 5.82
CA GLY A 95 -8.17 -0.81 6.67
C GLY A 95 -8.78 -0.81 8.08
N THR A 96 -8.11 -0.16 9.03
CA THR A 96 -8.60 -0.02 10.41
C THR A 96 -8.79 1.44 10.80
N ALA A 97 -9.49 1.71 11.92
CA ALA A 97 -9.61 3.07 12.43
C ALA A 97 -8.26 3.71 12.78
N SER A 98 -7.27 2.90 13.20
CA SER A 98 -5.91 3.41 13.49
C SER A 98 -5.03 3.52 12.25
N ASN A 99 -5.29 2.71 11.23
CA ASN A 99 -4.54 2.67 9.97
C ASN A 99 -5.53 2.57 8.78
N PRO A 100 -6.22 3.67 8.45
CA PRO A 100 -7.19 3.67 7.36
C PRO A 100 -6.49 3.48 6.01
N ILE A 101 -7.19 2.88 5.05
CA ILE A 101 -6.80 2.95 3.64
C ILE A 101 -7.46 4.19 3.06
N ILE A 102 -6.67 5.04 2.42
CA ILE A 102 -7.12 6.38 2.02
C ILE A 102 -7.09 6.49 0.51
N PHE A 103 -8.25 6.72 -0.10
CA PHE A 103 -8.38 7.14 -1.49
C PHE A 103 -8.63 8.64 -1.55
N THR A 104 -7.75 9.36 -2.23
CA THR A 104 -7.82 10.82 -2.37
C THR A 104 -7.31 11.25 -3.77
N SER A 105 -6.96 12.52 -3.93
CA SER A 105 -6.37 13.06 -5.16
C SER A 105 -4.96 13.59 -4.94
N VAL A 106 -4.20 13.79 -6.02
CA VAL A 106 -2.91 14.49 -5.96
C VAL A 106 -3.02 15.95 -5.50
N LEU A 107 -4.21 16.53 -5.55
CA LEU A 107 -4.49 17.90 -5.07
C LEU A 107 -4.70 17.97 -3.55
N ASP A 108 -4.91 16.83 -2.90
CA ASP A 108 -4.97 16.75 -1.44
C ASP A 108 -3.56 16.82 -0.85
N ASP A 109 -3.32 17.85 -0.05
CA ASP A 109 -2.06 18.09 0.65
C ASP A 109 -1.89 17.18 1.89
N MET A 110 -2.90 16.37 2.21
CA MET A 110 -2.93 15.42 3.32
C MET A 110 -2.62 16.06 4.67
N THR A 111 -2.89 17.37 4.83
CA THR A 111 -2.54 18.14 6.04
C THR A 111 -3.44 17.88 7.26
N GLY A 112 -4.08 16.70 7.32
CA GLY A 112 -4.67 16.16 8.54
C GLY A 112 -6.19 16.23 8.63
N GLN A 113 -6.90 16.21 7.50
CA GLN A 113 -8.35 16.02 7.46
C GLN A 113 -8.70 14.66 6.83
N LEU A 114 -8.60 13.61 7.63
CA LEU A 114 -9.22 12.32 7.38
C LEU A 114 -9.93 11.87 8.65
#